data_AF-A0A8E5HKA7-F1
#
_entry.id   AF-A0A8E5HKA7-F1
#
_cell.length_a   1.000
_cell.length_b   1.000
_cell.length_c   1.000
_cell.angle_alpha   90.00
_cell.angle_beta   90.00
_cell.angle_gamma   90.00
#
_symmetry.space_group_name_H-M   'P 1'
#
loop_
_entity.id
_entity.type
_entity.pdbx_description
1 polymer ?
#
loop_
_entity_poly.entity_id
_entity_poly.type
_entity_poly.pdbx_seq_one_letter_code
_entity_poly.pdbx_strand_id
1 'polypeptide(L)'
;MPLYILHVPAVALCGGLVMFGVTSDRGLHWIWPSVGGGLLGFGLGSITDACLTWVMDSYVDITGEAFTGIVLIRNTFSIGITFAVTPWMQTSGLTSMFITCSLLSLAVSLTMLPMVYYGKRFRRATARRYRAIAASPKSI
;
A
#
# COMPACT_ATOMS: atom_id res chain seq x y z
N MET A 1 -2.86 7.92 19.01
CA MET A 1 -3.40 6.57 18.70
C MET A 1 -4.08 6.60 17.34
N PRO A 2 -3.44 6.12 16.25
CA PRO A 2 -4.15 5.90 14.98
C PRO A 2 -4.04 4.48 14.41
N LEU A 3 -3.21 3.58 14.97
CA LEU A 3 -2.85 2.32 14.31
C LEU A 3 -3.97 1.30 14.15
N TYR A 4 -4.90 1.21 15.11
CA TYR A 4 -5.99 0.22 15.07
C TYR A 4 -6.98 0.48 13.94
N ILE A 5 -7.06 1.71 13.44
CA ILE A 5 -7.97 2.09 12.36
C ILE A 5 -7.54 1.49 11.03
N LEU A 6 -6.27 1.11 10.86
CA LEU A 6 -5.75 0.59 9.59
C LEU A 6 -6.24 -0.82 9.24
N HIS A 7 -6.79 -1.56 10.21
CA HIS A 7 -7.35 -2.88 9.98
C HIS A 7 -8.64 -2.82 9.15
N VAL A 8 -9.46 -1.79 9.35
CA VAL A 8 -10.72 -1.58 8.61
C VAL A 8 -10.49 -1.35 7.11
N PRO A 9 -9.62 -0.41 6.66
CA PRO A 9 -9.32 -0.22 5.24
C PRO A 9 -8.56 -1.39 4.65
N ALA A 10 -7.76 -2.14 5.42
CA ALA A 10 -7.10 -3.35 4.93
C ALA A 10 -8.10 -4.48 4.61
N VAL A 11 -9.09 -4.69 5.49
CA VAL A 11 -10.18 -5.66 5.24
C VAL A 11 -11.07 -5.18 4.10
N ALA A 12 -11.37 -3.88 4.03
CA ALA A 12 -12.13 -3.30 2.91
C ALA A 12 -11.40 -3.45 1.56
N LEU A 13 -10.07 -3.27 1.54
CA LEU A 13 -9.23 -3.47 0.36
C LEU A 13 -9.27 -4.91 -0.13
N CYS A 14 -9.09 -5.87 0.77
CA CYS A 14 -9.13 -7.29 0.46
C CYS A 14 -10.54 -7.71 -0.01
N GLY A 15 -11.58 -7.29 0.72
CA GLY A 15 -12.97 -7.54 0.35
C GLY A 15 -13.33 -6.93 -1.01
N GLY A 16 -12.85 -5.72 -1.30
CA GLY A 16 -13.01 -5.03 -2.58
C GLY A 16 -12.35 -5.76 -3.74
N LEU A 17 -11.12 -6.28 -3.55
CA LEU A 17 -10.38 -7.07 -4.55
C LEU A 17 -11.09 -8.39 -4.89
N VAL A 18 -11.53 -9.15 -3.87
CA VAL A 18 -12.29 -10.39 -4.10
C VAL A 18 -13.62 -10.08 -4.79
N MET A 19 -14.36 -9.07 -4.30
CA MET A 19 -15.64 -8.69 -4.86
C MET A 19 -15.49 -8.25 -6.32
N PHE A 20 -14.50 -7.42 -6.64
CA PHE A 20 -14.21 -7.00 -8.01
C PHE A 20 -13.86 -8.19 -8.91
N GLY A 21 -12.94 -9.05 -8.47
CA GLY A 21 -12.49 -10.22 -9.25
C GLY A 21 -13.60 -11.24 -9.54
N VAL A 22 -14.38 -11.60 -8.53
CA VAL A 22 -15.46 -12.60 -8.66
C VAL A 22 -16.65 -12.05 -9.45
N THR A 23 -16.96 -10.76 -9.31
CA THR A 23 -18.09 -10.14 -10.01
C THR A 23 -17.79 -9.84 -11.47
N SER A 24 -16.55 -9.46 -11.80
CA SER A 24 -16.09 -9.30 -13.18
C SER A 24 -16.05 -10.61 -13.95
N ASP A 25 -15.60 -11.71 -13.32
CA ASP A 25 -15.54 -13.00 -13.99
C ASP A 25 -16.92 -13.62 -14.25
N ARG A 26 -17.84 -13.46 -13.30
CA ARG A 26 -19.22 -13.98 -13.43
C ARG A 26 -20.12 -13.11 -14.32
N GLY A 27 -19.62 -12.00 -14.86
CA GLY A 27 -20.42 -11.06 -15.67
C GLY A 27 -21.64 -10.51 -14.93
N LEU A 28 -21.54 -10.32 -13.61
CA LEU A 28 -22.65 -9.81 -12.80
C LEU A 28 -22.96 -8.34 -13.12
N HIS A 29 -24.16 -7.90 -12.76
CA HIS A 29 -24.62 -6.52 -12.98
C HIS A 29 -23.56 -5.50 -12.54
N TRP A 30 -23.32 -4.48 -13.38
CA TRP A 30 -22.21 -3.51 -13.30
C TRP A 30 -22.02 -2.83 -11.93
N ILE A 31 -23.08 -2.76 -11.12
CA ILE A 31 -23.07 -2.25 -9.74
C ILE A 31 -22.09 -3.01 -8.84
N TRP A 32 -21.99 -4.34 -8.99
CA TRP A 32 -21.17 -5.15 -8.09
C TRP A 32 -19.66 -4.92 -8.27
N PRO A 33 -19.12 -4.88 -9.51
CA PRO A 33 -17.75 -4.42 -9.74
C PRO A 33 -17.53 -2.97 -9.28
N SER A 34 -18.49 -2.06 -9.48
CA SER A 34 -18.33 -0.65 -9.05
C SER A 34 -18.22 -0.50 -7.54
N VAL A 35 -19.02 -1.24 -6.77
CA VAL A 35 -18.92 -1.26 -5.29
C VAL A 35 -17.58 -1.87 -4.85
N GLY A 36 -17.15 -2.97 -5.48
CA GLY A 36 -15.85 -3.58 -5.21
C GLY A 36 -14.69 -2.60 -5.47
N GLY A 37 -14.74 -1.87 -6.58
CA GLY A 37 -13.77 -0.82 -6.92
C GLY A 37 -13.79 0.37 -5.94
N GLY A 38 -14.96 0.77 -5.47
CA GLY A 38 -15.11 1.81 -4.44
C GLY A 38 -14.46 1.43 -3.11
N LEU A 39 -14.68 0.19 -2.65
CA LEU A 39 -14.04 -0.34 -1.44
C LEU A 39 -12.52 -0.45 -1.60
N LEU A 40 -12.06 -0.85 -2.79
CA LEU A 40 -10.64 -0.88 -3.17
C LEU A 40 -10.00 0.51 -3.07
N GLY A 41 -10.65 1.53 -3.65
CA GLY A 41 -10.18 2.91 -3.62
C GLY A 41 -10.13 3.48 -2.20
N PHE A 42 -11.16 3.21 -1.40
CA PHE A 42 -11.19 3.61 0.02
C PHE A 42 -10.04 2.97 0.80
N GLY A 43 -9.87 1.65 0.68
CA GLY A 43 -8.83 0.91 1.38
C GLY A 43 -7.43 1.39 1.02
N LEU A 44 -7.13 1.51 -0.28
CA LEU A 44 -5.82 1.94 -0.76
C LEU A 44 -5.53 3.41 -0.40
N GLY A 45 -6.53 4.28 -0.50
CA GLY A 45 -6.42 5.70 -0.15
C GLY A 45 -6.12 5.90 1.32
N SER A 46 -6.92 5.31 2.22
CA SER A 46 -6.73 5.44 3.66
C SER A 46 -5.40 4.87 4.16
N ILE A 47 -4.94 3.74 3.60
CA ILE A 47 -3.64 3.16 3.95
C ILE A 47 -2.50 4.08 3.51
N THR A 48 -2.58 4.62 2.28
CA THR A 48 -1.55 5.51 1.74
C THR A 48 -1.44 6.78 2.59
N ASP A 49 -2.57 7.41 2.91
CA ASP A 49 -2.62 8.65 3.71
C ASP A 49 -2.04 8.45 5.13
N ALA A 50 -2.40 7.34 5.79
CA ALA A 50 -1.85 7.00 7.09
C ALA A 50 -0.32 6.79 7.05
N CYS A 51 0.18 6.09 6.03
CA CYS A 51 1.62 5.90 5.82
C CYS A 51 2.34 7.23 5.59
N LEU A 52 1.76 8.14 4.80
CA LEU A 52 2.34 9.44 4.53
C LEU A 52 2.42 10.30 5.80
N THR A 53 1.33 10.37 6.56
CA THR A 53 1.30 11.09 7.84
C THR A 53 2.39 10.60 8.79
N TRP A 54 2.60 9.28 8.88
CA TRP A 54 3.67 8.72 9.70
C TRP A 54 5.07 9.08 9.25
N VAL A 55 5.30 9.14 7.95
CA VAL A 55 6.60 9.53 7.39
C VAL A 55 6.87 10.99 7.72
N MET A 56 5.87 11.86 7.56
CA MET A 56 5.98 13.28 7.93
C MET A 56 6.28 13.43 9.42
N ASP A 57 5.58 12.70 10.29
CA ASP A 57 5.82 12.72 11.73
C ASP A 57 7.21 12.17 12.13
N SER A 58 7.79 11.26 11.32
CA SER A 58 9.07 10.60 11.63
C SER A 58 10.29 11.33 11.06
N TYR A 59 10.14 12.12 10.00
CA TYR A 59 11.23 12.76 9.26
C TYR A 59 11.04 14.27 9.06
N VAL A 60 10.57 14.98 10.10
CA VAL A 60 10.20 16.42 10.05
C VAL A 60 11.20 17.28 9.26
N ASP A 61 12.52 17.15 9.51
CA ASP A 61 13.55 17.98 8.85
C ASP A 61 13.88 17.61 7.39
N ILE A 62 13.53 16.41 6.93
CA ILE A 62 13.85 15.87 5.58
C ILE A 62 12.57 15.34 4.90
N THR A 63 11.41 15.89 5.26
CA THR A 63 10.11 15.37 4.83
C THR A 63 9.96 15.37 3.30
N GLY A 64 10.42 16.43 2.62
CA GLY A 64 10.27 16.57 1.16
C GLY A 64 11.06 15.54 0.36
N GLU A 65 12.33 15.32 0.69
CA GLU A 65 13.19 14.34 0.00
C GLU A 65 12.75 12.91 0.30
N ALA A 66 12.38 12.61 1.56
CA ALA A 66 11.87 11.30 1.96
C ALA A 66 10.55 10.97 1.25
N PHE A 67 9.63 11.93 1.17
CA PHE A 67 8.35 11.78 0.49
C PHE A 67 8.54 11.52 -1.01
N THR A 68 9.39 12.31 -1.66
CA THR A 68 9.68 12.17 -3.10
C THR A 68 10.26 10.79 -3.41
N GLY A 69 11.18 10.29 -2.56
CA GLY A 69 11.74 8.94 -2.72
C GLY A 69 10.68 7.84 -2.60
N ILE A 70 9.76 7.93 -1.63
CA ILE A 70 8.69 6.96 -1.44
C ILE A 70 7.72 6.97 -2.63
N VAL A 71 7.32 8.16 -3.09
CA VAL A 71 6.41 8.31 -4.24
C VAL A 71 7.05 7.78 -5.51
N LEU A 72 8.34 8.03 -5.73
CA LEU A 72 9.07 7.52 -6.88
C LEU A 72 9.10 5.99 -6.86
N ILE A 73 9.49 5.38 -5.74
CA ILE A 73 9.51 3.92 -5.59
C ILE A 73 8.11 3.33 -5.85
N ARG A 74 7.06 3.91 -5.25
CA ARG A 74 5.66 3.48 -5.45
C ARG A 74 5.29 3.48 -6.93
N ASN A 75 5.61 4.56 -7.65
CA ASN A 75 5.25 4.70 -9.05
C ASN A 75 6.06 3.75 -9.95
N THR A 76 7.35 3.55 -9.66
CA THR A 76 8.17 2.55 -10.38
C THR A 76 7.60 1.14 -10.23
N PHE A 77 7.22 0.74 -9.00
CA PHE A 77 6.56 -0.56 -8.79
C PHE A 77 5.21 -0.64 -9.51
N SER A 78 4.42 0.44 -9.49
CA SER A 78 3.12 0.49 -10.17
C SER A 78 3.27 0.27 -11.68
N ILE A 79 4.28 0.90 -12.29
CA ILE A 79 4.61 0.71 -13.70
C ILE A 79 5.02 -0.74 -13.98
N GLY A 80 5.93 -1.29 -13.17
CA GLY A 80 6.39 -2.69 -13.33
C GLY A 80 5.25 -3.70 -13.25
N ILE A 81 4.35 -3.55 -12.28
CA ILE A 81 3.17 -4.41 -12.12
C ILE A 81 2.23 -4.25 -13.31
N THR A 82 2.02 -3.03 -13.81
CA THR A 82 1.13 -2.78 -14.96
C THR A 82 1.59 -3.53 -16.21
N PHE A 83 2.91 -3.56 -16.47
CA PHE A 83 3.46 -4.36 -17.58
C PHE A 83 3.38 -5.87 -17.36
N ALA A 84 3.45 -6.33 -16.10
CA ALA A 84 3.31 -7.75 -15.76
C ALA A 84 1.85 -8.24 -15.77
N VAL A 85 0.89 -7.36 -15.51
CA VAL A 85 -0.54 -7.70 -15.45
C VAL A 85 -1.09 -8.13 -16.81
N THR A 86 -0.71 -7.45 -17.90
CA THR A 86 -1.21 -7.77 -19.25
C THR A 86 -0.94 -9.23 -19.67
N PRO A 87 0.31 -9.75 -19.61
CA PRO A 87 0.58 -11.16 -19.94
C PRO A 87 0.04 -12.13 -18.88
N TRP A 88 -0.05 -11.71 -17.61
CA TRP A 88 -0.60 -12.56 -16.55
C TRP A 88 -2.10 -12.82 -16.75
N MET A 89 -2.85 -11.78 -17.16
CA MET A 89 -4.27 -11.89 -17.48
C MET A 89 -4.52 -12.86 -18.64
N GLN A 90 -3.64 -12.88 -19.64
CA GLN A 90 -3.75 -13.76 -20.81
C GLN A 90 -3.45 -15.23 -20.50
N THR A 91 -2.62 -15.52 -19.49
CA THR A 91 -2.15 -16.88 -19.18
C THR A 91 -2.95 -17.57 -18.07
N SER A 92 -3.40 -16.82 -17.05
CA SER A 92 -4.02 -17.41 -15.84
C SER A 92 -5.53 -17.17 -15.72
N GLY A 93 -6.11 -16.34 -16.59
CA GLY A 93 -7.52 -15.93 -16.52
C GLY A 93 -7.79 -14.84 -15.47
N LEU A 94 -8.89 -14.10 -15.65
CA LEU A 94 -9.21 -12.90 -14.89
C LEU A 94 -9.42 -13.21 -13.39
N THR A 95 -10.19 -14.25 -13.08
CA THR A 95 -10.55 -14.66 -11.71
C THR A 95 -9.34 -15.03 -10.88
N SER A 96 -8.49 -15.91 -11.42
CA SER A 96 -7.30 -16.42 -10.71
C SER A 96 -6.31 -15.29 -10.43
N MET A 97 -6.19 -14.34 -11.36
CA MET A 97 -5.34 -13.17 -11.19
C MET A 97 -5.84 -12.29 -10.03
N PHE A 98 -7.12 -11.93 -10.02
CA PHE A 98 -7.69 -11.08 -8.96
C PHE A 98 -7.72 -11.78 -7.59
N ILE A 99 -7.99 -13.08 -7.55
CA ILE A 99 -7.94 -13.86 -6.29
C ILE A 99 -6.51 -13.89 -5.75
N THR A 100 -5.51 -14.09 -6.61
CA THR A 100 -4.09 -14.08 -6.21
C THR A 100 -3.66 -12.69 -5.74
N CYS A 101 -4.07 -11.62 -6.44
CA CYS A 101 -3.83 -10.24 -6.01
C CYS A 101 -4.51 -9.94 -4.67
N SER A 102 -5.71 -10.46 -4.42
CA SER A 102 -6.40 -10.30 -3.14
C SER A 102 -5.67 -11.02 -2.01
N LEU A 103 -5.23 -12.26 -2.24
CA LEU A 103 -4.45 -13.03 -1.27
C LEU A 103 -3.11 -12.37 -0.96
N LEU A 104 -2.44 -11.85 -1.99
CA LEU A 104 -1.19 -11.11 -1.83
C LEU A 104 -1.41 -9.81 -1.05
N SER A 105 -2.48 -9.07 -1.36
CA SER A 105 -2.86 -7.85 -0.63
C SER A 105 -3.18 -8.16 0.83
N LEU A 106 -3.85 -9.28 1.10
CA LEU A 106 -4.15 -9.75 2.45
C LEU A 106 -2.88 -10.17 3.19
N ALA A 107 -1.97 -10.88 2.53
CA ALA A 107 -0.67 -11.24 3.09
C ALA A 107 0.14 -10.00 3.46
N VAL A 108 0.25 -9.02 2.56
CA VAL A 108 0.94 -7.74 2.80
C VAL A 108 0.30 -6.95 3.94
N SER A 109 -1.04 -6.92 3.99
CA SER A 109 -1.79 -6.31 5.08
C SER A 109 -1.53 -7.02 6.42
N LEU A 110 -1.34 -8.34 6.40
CA LEU A 110 -0.96 -9.12 7.56
C LEU A 110 0.48 -8.80 8.01
N THR A 111 1.42 -8.57 7.09
CA THR A 111 2.79 -8.14 7.40
C THR A 111 2.86 -6.73 8.00
N MET A 112 1.81 -5.93 7.85
CA MET A 112 1.68 -4.65 8.52
C MET A 112 1.49 -4.81 10.05
N LEU A 113 0.90 -5.92 10.52
CA LEU A 113 0.73 -6.23 11.95
C LEU A 113 2.05 -6.35 12.73
N PRO A 114 3.06 -7.12 12.28
CA PRO A 114 4.35 -7.17 12.97
C PRO A 114 5.12 -5.86 12.85
N MET A 115 4.97 -5.10 11.77
CA MET A 115 5.63 -3.79 11.64
C MET A 115 5.10 -2.78 12.66
N VAL A 116 3.80 -2.87 12.99
CA VAL A 116 3.15 -2.13 14.07
C VAL A 116 3.72 -2.47 15.44
N TYR A 117 3.95 -3.76 15.73
CA TYR A 117 4.47 -4.19 17.03
C TYR A 117 5.98 -3.93 17.18
N TYR A 118 6.75 -4.12 16.10
CA TYR A 118 8.21 -3.92 16.08
C TYR A 118 8.66 -2.51 15.67
N GLY A 119 7.74 -1.61 15.30
CA GLY A 119 8.06 -0.26 14.83
C GLY A 119 8.89 0.56 15.83
N LYS A 120 8.69 0.35 17.13
CA LYS A 120 9.52 0.97 18.19
C LYS A 120 11.00 0.57 18.11
N ARG A 121 11.31 -0.63 17.61
CA ARG A 121 12.69 -1.15 17.50
C ARG A 121 13.37 -0.64 16.24
N PHE A 122 12.64 -0.52 15.12
CA PHE A 122 13.14 0.11 13.90
C PHE A 122 13.41 1.61 14.07
N ARG A 123 12.55 2.34 14.79
CA ARG A 123 12.74 3.77 15.07
C ARG A 123 14.03 4.05 15.85
N ARG A 124 14.43 3.16 16.76
CA ARG A 124 15.70 3.25 17.51
C ARG A 124 16.94 2.93 16.65
N ALA A 125 16.79 2.09 15.63
CA ALA A 125 17.89 1.72 14.73
C ALA A 125 18.19 2.83 13.71
N THR A 126 17.15 3.46 13.13
CA THR A 126 17.31 4.48 12.09
C THR A 126 17.66 5.87 12.64
N ALA A 127 17.41 6.13 13.92
CA ALA A 127 17.75 7.40 14.59
C ALA A 127 19.23 7.79 14.47
N ARG A 128 20.14 6.80 14.39
CA ARG A 128 21.59 7.04 14.22
C ARG A 128 21.94 7.56 12.83
N ARG A 129 21.29 7.04 11.78
CA ARG A 129 21.50 7.49 10.38
C ARG A 129 20.85 8.85 10.13
N TYR A 130 19.67 9.10 10.72
CA TYR A 130 18.99 10.40 10.61
C TYR A 130 19.83 11.55 11.18
N ARG A 131 20.41 11.38 12.39
CA ARG A 131 21.29 12.39 12.99
C ARG A 131 22.56 12.65 12.19
N ALA A 132 23.07 11.66 11.46
CA ALA A 132 24.24 11.81 10.62
C ALA A 132 23.95 12.62 9.33
N ILE A 133 22.77 12.43 8.73
CA ILE A 133 22.34 13.16 7.53
C ILE A 133 21.93 14.59 7.89
N ALA A 134 21.23 14.80 9.00
CA ALA A 134 20.83 16.12 9.48
C ALA A 134 22.02 17.02 9.90
N ALA A 135 23.17 16.43 10.22
CA ALA A 135 24.39 17.15 10.58
C ALA A 135 25.25 17.55 9.35
N SER A 136 24.89 17.10 8.14
CA SER A 136 25.61 17.51 6.93
C SER A 136 25.21 18.93 6.54
N PRO A 137 26.16 19.86 6.29
CA PRO A 137 25.83 21.21 5.87
C PRO A 137 25.08 21.14 4.53
N LYS A 138 23.90 21.75 4.46
CA LYS A 138 23.20 21.96 3.19
C LYS A 138 24.01 22.99 2.41
N SER A 139 24.86 22.55 1.48
CA SER A 139 25.45 23.44 0.48
C SER A 139 24.33 23.91 -0.44
N ILE A 140 23.94 25.16 -0.28
CA ILE A 140 23.06 25.93 -1.17
C ILE A 140 23.67 25.96 -2.57
#